data_AF-A0A1Q3H073-F1
#
_entry.id   AF-A0A1Q3H073-F1
#
_cell.length_a   1.000
_cell.length_b   1.000
_cell.length_c   1.000
_cell.angle_alpha   90.00
_cell.angle_beta   90.00
_cell.angle_gamma   90.00
#
_symmetry.space_group_name_H-M   'P 1'
#
loop_
_entity.id
_entity.type
_entity.pdbx_description
1 polymer ?
#
loop_
_entity_poly.entity_id
_entity_poly.type
_entity_poly.pdbx_seq_one_letter_code
_entity_poly.pdbx_strand_id
1 'polypeptide(L)'
;MDKKDLQRMLQQKFATSSVSHSSDALEAILRERVGEWQQEMKDSEGTLPKIQQQLVDNIQGFCATYLYESLEKKTFELKSGEHYQALYDRLQQLSEMIKKQNSLNDVQEVLLQV
;
A
#
# COMPACT_ATOMS: atom_id res chain seq x y z
N MET A 1 6.89 -13.65 4.23
CA MET A 1 7.51 -13.52 2.89
C MET A 1 8.52 -12.40 2.99
N ASP A 2 9.78 -12.63 2.59
CA ASP A 2 10.83 -11.61 2.69
C ASP A 2 10.68 -10.55 1.58
N LYS A 3 11.12 -9.32 1.82
CA LYS A 3 11.09 -8.21 0.85
C LYS A 3 11.74 -8.61 -0.48
N LYS A 4 12.81 -9.40 -0.44
CA LYS A 4 13.48 -9.91 -1.66
C LYS A 4 12.62 -10.90 -2.44
N ASP A 5 11.88 -11.77 -1.75
CA ASP A 5 10.98 -12.72 -2.40
C ASP A 5 9.81 -12.01 -3.06
N LEU A 6 9.27 -10.99 -2.40
CA LEU A 6 8.21 -10.17 -2.96
C LEU A 6 8.70 -9.37 -4.17
N GLN A 7 9.86 -8.71 -4.06
CA GLN A 7 10.47 -8.00 -5.18
C GLN A 7 10.69 -8.91 -6.39
N ARG A 8 11.19 -10.13 -6.15
CA ARG A 8 11.37 -11.14 -7.19
C ARG A 8 10.04 -11.56 -7.80
N MET A 9 9.00 -11.80 -6.99
CA MET A 9 7.65 -12.14 -7.47
C MET A 9 7.00 -11.02 -8.28
N LEU A 10 7.15 -9.77 -7.83
CA LEU A 10 6.69 -8.58 -8.55
C LEU A 10 7.36 -8.53 -9.93
N GLN A 11 8.70 -8.57 -9.97
CA GLN A 11 9.46 -8.51 -11.21
C GLN A 11 9.14 -9.66 -12.18
N GLN A 12 9.00 -10.89 -11.66
CA GLN A 12 8.72 -12.07 -12.49
C GLN A 12 7.31 -12.06 -13.09
N LYS A 13 6.28 -11.70 -12.32
CA LYS A 13 4.90 -11.73 -12.82
C LYS A 13 4.56 -10.53 -13.72
N PHE A 14 5.22 -9.37 -13.53
CA PHE A 14 5.02 -8.19 -14.39
C PHE A 14 5.70 -8.27 -15.76
N ALA A 15 6.72 -9.12 -15.95
CA ALA A 15 7.35 -9.33 -17.27
C ALA A 15 6.37 -9.82 -18.35
N THR A 16 5.20 -10.28 -17.91
CA THR A 16 4.20 -10.93 -18.73
C THR A 16 2.83 -10.25 -18.56
N SER A 17 2.63 -8.90 -18.39
CA SER A 17 1.43 -7.95 -18.17
C SER A 17 0.59 -6.99 -19.15
N SER A 18 -0.65 -7.24 -19.68
CA SER A 18 -1.36 -6.53 -20.80
C SER A 18 -2.29 -5.41 -20.35
N VAL A 19 -2.38 -5.20 -19.05
CA VAL A 19 -3.15 -4.09 -18.49
C VAL A 19 -2.22 -3.30 -17.58
N SER A 20 -1.68 -2.22 -18.12
CA SER A 20 -0.80 -1.30 -17.42
C SER A 20 -1.63 -0.24 -16.70
N HIS A 21 -1.58 -0.19 -15.36
CA HIS A 21 -1.89 1.05 -14.66
C HIS A 21 -0.69 1.98 -14.80
N SER A 22 -0.91 3.22 -15.25
CA SER A 22 0.12 4.25 -15.18
C SER A 22 0.45 4.53 -13.70
N SER A 23 1.64 5.10 -13.47
CA SER A 23 2.01 5.59 -12.12
C SER A 23 0.94 6.51 -11.54
N ASP A 24 0.32 7.34 -12.38
CA ASP A 24 -0.75 8.27 -11.96
C ASP A 24 -2.03 7.54 -11.52
N ALA A 25 -2.38 6.43 -12.18
CA ALA A 25 -3.52 5.62 -11.80
C ALA A 25 -3.28 4.91 -10.45
N LEU A 26 -2.05 4.47 -10.19
CA LEU A 26 -1.66 3.88 -8.91
C LEU A 26 -1.66 4.91 -7.78
N GLU A 27 -1.18 6.13 -8.05
CA GLU A 27 -1.23 7.25 -7.10
C GLU A 27 -2.67 7.68 -6.77
N ALA A 28 -3.56 7.73 -7.77
CA ALA A 28 -4.97 8.03 -7.54
C ALA A 28 -5.63 7.01 -6.60
N ILE A 29 -5.36 5.71 -6.82
CA ILE A 29 -5.89 4.63 -5.99
C ILE A 29 -5.31 4.69 -4.57
N LEU A 30 -4.01 4.98 -4.45
CA LEU A 30 -3.37 5.16 -3.14
C LEU A 30 -4.04 6.31 -2.36
N ARG A 31 -4.26 7.46 -3.00
CA ARG A 31 -4.90 8.62 -2.36
C ARG A 31 -6.32 8.32 -1.91
N GLU A 32 -7.10 7.60 -2.72
CA GLU A 32 -8.44 7.16 -2.35
C GLU A 32 -8.40 6.29 -1.10
N ARG A 33 -7.52 5.29 -1.05
CA ARG A 33 -7.34 4.41 0.13
C ARG A 33 -6.88 5.15 1.37
N VAL A 34 -5.94 6.08 1.23
CA VAL A 34 -5.50 6.93 2.35
C VAL A 34 -6.66 7.75 2.89
N GLY A 35 -7.52 8.30 2.03
CA GLY A 35 -8.73 9.00 2.43
C GLY A 35 -9.71 8.11 3.21
N GLU A 36 -9.93 6.88 2.74
CA GLU A 36 -10.74 5.89 3.46
C GLU A 36 -10.16 5.57 4.84
N TRP A 37 -8.84 5.32 4.93
CA TRP A 37 -8.17 5.04 6.21
C TRP A 37 -8.24 6.21 7.19
N GLN A 38 -8.10 7.44 6.69
CA GLN A 38 -8.29 8.65 7.51
C GLN A 38 -9.71 8.75 8.05
N GLN A 39 -10.71 8.37 7.25
CA GLN A 39 -12.10 8.36 7.68
C GLN A 39 -12.34 7.25 8.73
N GLU A 40 -11.86 6.04 8.48
CA GLU A 40 -11.93 4.93 9.44
C GLU A 40 -11.28 5.28 10.78
N MET A 41 -10.16 6.01 10.78
CA MET A 41 -9.53 6.50 12.00
C MET A 41 -10.41 7.48 12.77
N LYS A 42 -11.08 8.42 12.08
CA LYS A 42 -11.96 9.41 12.71
C LYS A 42 -13.19 8.75 13.33
N ASP A 43 -13.68 7.70 12.69
CA ASP A 43 -14.85 6.95 13.12
C ASP A 43 -14.50 5.86 14.16
N SER A 44 -13.21 5.60 14.40
CA SER A 44 -12.75 4.58 15.35
C SER A 44 -12.74 5.10 16.79
N GLU A 45 -13.53 4.46 17.66
CA GLU A 45 -13.49 4.68 19.12
C GLU A 45 -12.36 3.87 19.80
N GLY A 46 -11.40 3.38 19.01
CA GLY A 46 -10.31 2.53 19.48
C GLY A 46 -9.22 3.26 20.25
N THR A 47 -8.42 2.50 21.01
CA THR A 47 -7.15 3.02 21.55
C THR A 47 -6.14 3.18 20.41
N LEU A 48 -5.19 4.11 20.55
CA LEU A 48 -4.14 4.36 19.55
C LEU A 48 -3.47 3.06 19.02
N PRO A 49 -3.07 2.08 19.86
CA PRO A 49 -2.47 0.84 19.37
C PRO A 49 -3.41 0.02 18.48
N LYS A 50 -4.73 0.02 18.77
CA LYS A 50 -5.72 -0.68 17.92
C LYS A 50 -5.86 0.02 16.58
N ILE A 51 -5.89 1.34 16.58
CA ILE A 51 -5.99 2.15 15.36
C ILE A 51 -4.73 1.97 14.49
N GLN A 52 -3.54 2.00 15.10
CA GLN A 52 -2.28 1.73 14.40
C GLN A 52 -2.25 0.32 13.81
N GLN A 53 -2.70 -0.69 14.56
CA GLN A 53 -2.76 -2.06 14.06
C GLN A 53 -3.74 -2.19 12.89
N GLN A 54 -4.95 -1.61 13.01
CA GLN A 54 -5.94 -1.60 11.93
C GLN A 54 -5.40 -0.96 10.65
N LEU A 55 -4.70 0.18 10.77
CA LEU A 55 -4.08 0.84 9.62
C LEU A 55 -2.99 -0.02 8.97
N VAL A 56 -2.13 -0.64 9.79
CA VAL A 56 -1.10 -1.54 9.29
C VAL A 56 -1.73 -2.75 8.58
N ASP A 57 -2.78 -3.32 9.15
CA ASP A 57 -3.51 -4.45 8.56
C ASP A 57 -4.18 -4.05 7.24
N ASN A 58 -4.79 -2.86 7.19
CA ASN A 58 -5.38 -2.30 5.97
C ASN A 58 -4.33 -2.06 4.88
N ILE A 59 -3.17 -1.50 5.22
CA ILE A 59 -2.06 -1.31 4.28
C ILE A 59 -1.55 -2.66 3.76
N GLN A 60 -1.39 -3.64 4.66
CA GLN A 60 -0.95 -5.00 4.28
C GLN A 60 -2.00 -5.72 3.43
N GLY A 61 -3.29 -5.56 3.75
CA GLY A 61 -4.41 -6.07 2.98
C GLY A 61 -4.49 -5.43 1.59
N PHE A 62 -4.26 -4.12 1.48
CA PHE A 62 -4.15 -3.45 0.18
C PHE A 62 -2.95 -3.95 -0.61
N CYS A 63 -1.80 -4.15 0.02
CA CYS A 63 -0.65 -4.77 -0.64
C CYS A 63 -1.01 -6.18 -1.15
N ALA A 64 -1.57 -7.03 -0.28
CA ALA A 64 -1.98 -8.40 -0.61
C ALA A 64 -2.98 -8.44 -1.77
N THR A 65 -4.12 -7.77 -1.62
CA THR A 65 -5.21 -7.84 -2.58
C THR A 65 -4.90 -7.06 -3.85
N TYR A 66 -4.41 -5.83 -3.74
CA TYR A 66 -4.24 -4.98 -4.91
C TYR A 66 -2.94 -5.26 -5.65
N LEU A 67 -1.81 -5.39 -4.94
CA LEU A 67 -0.54 -5.67 -5.61
C LEU A 67 -0.44 -7.14 -6.02
N TYR A 68 -0.77 -8.11 -5.15
CA TYR A 68 -0.63 -9.53 -5.54
C TYR A 68 -1.76 -10.06 -6.43
N GLU A 69 -3.03 -9.65 -6.28
CA GLU A 69 -4.04 -10.11 -7.25
C GLU A 69 -3.86 -9.45 -8.61
N SER A 70 -3.38 -8.20 -8.66
CA SER A 70 -3.03 -7.58 -9.95
C SER A 70 -1.86 -8.30 -10.61
N LEU A 71 -0.93 -8.86 -9.84
CA LEU A 71 0.13 -9.75 -10.34
C LEU A 71 -0.39 -11.10 -10.84
N GLU A 72 -1.41 -11.67 -10.19
CA GLU A 72 -1.94 -13.00 -10.53
C GLU A 72 -2.92 -12.99 -11.69
N LYS A 73 -3.79 -11.99 -11.77
CA LYS A 73 -4.91 -11.98 -12.71
C LYS A 73 -4.60 -11.31 -14.05
N LYS A 74 -3.56 -10.49 -14.13
CA LYS A 74 -3.28 -9.68 -15.32
C LYS A 74 -1.86 -9.97 -15.75
N THR A 75 -1.71 -10.68 -16.86
CA THR A 75 -0.45 -11.02 -17.55
C THR A 75 -0.65 -10.85 -19.10
N PHE A 76 -0.13 -9.84 -19.87
CA PHE A 76 0.94 -9.76 -20.94
C PHE A 76 1.38 -8.35 -21.50
N GLU A 77 2.48 -7.70 -21.03
CA GLU A 77 3.15 -6.47 -21.55
C GLU A 77 4.18 -5.85 -20.57
N LEU A 78 5.22 -5.26 -21.16
CA LEU A 78 6.39 -4.69 -20.50
C LEU A 78 6.19 -3.19 -20.21
N LYS A 79 5.91 -2.87 -18.94
CA LYS A 79 6.55 -1.74 -18.25
C LYS A 79 6.94 -2.21 -16.85
N SER A 80 8.08 -1.71 -16.38
CA SER A 80 8.79 -2.25 -15.22
C SER A 80 7.86 -2.30 -14.01
N GLY A 81 7.82 -3.44 -13.33
CA GLY A 81 7.20 -3.59 -12.01
C GLY A 81 7.73 -2.60 -10.96
N GLU A 82 8.65 -1.70 -11.33
CA GLU A 82 9.21 -0.59 -10.56
C GLU A 82 8.12 0.33 -10.01
N HIS A 83 7.05 0.64 -10.74
CA HIS A 83 5.98 1.50 -10.18
C HIS A 83 5.20 0.80 -9.06
N TYR A 84 4.89 -0.48 -9.23
CA TYR A 84 4.25 -1.29 -8.19
C TYR A 84 5.18 -1.57 -7.02
N GLN A 85 6.48 -1.74 -7.31
CA GLN A 85 7.50 -1.89 -6.28
C GLN A 85 7.73 -0.59 -5.50
N ALA A 86 7.75 0.57 -6.18
CA ALA A 86 7.82 1.88 -5.55
C ALA A 86 6.58 2.12 -4.67
N LEU A 87 5.39 1.77 -5.15
CA LEU A 87 4.17 1.81 -4.37
C LEU A 87 4.25 0.90 -3.13
N TYR A 88 4.73 -0.33 -3.30
CA TYR A 88 4.95 -1.25 -2.18
C TYR A 88 5.94 -0.68 -1.15
N ASP A 89 7.09 -0.18 -1.59
CA ASP A 89 8.10 0.42 -0.72
C ASP A 89 7.53 1.62 0.04
N ARG A 90 6.72 2.46 -0.62
CA ARG A 90 6.04 3.59 -0.01
C ARG A 90 5.02 3.15 1.05
N LEU A 91 4.24 2.11 0.77
CA LEU A 91 3.28 1.51 1.72
C LEU A 91 3.96 0.86 2.93
N GLN A 92 5.12 0.22 2.72
CA GLN A 92 5.94 -0.32 3.82
C GLN A 92 6.51 0.81 4.69
N GLN A 93 7.03 1.87 4.07
CA GLN A 93 7.50 3.05 4.80
C GLN A 93 6.35 3.69 5.60
N LEU A 94 5.17 3.85 4.99
CA LEU A 94 3.98 4.36 5.65
C LEU A 94 3.61 3.53 6.89
N SER A 95 3.58 2.21 6.75
CA SER A 95 3.32 1.28 7.88
C SER A 95 4.32 1.47 9.02
N GLU A 96 5.61 1.59 8.70
CA GLU A 96 6.65 1.80 9.70
C GLU A 96 6.60 3.18 10.36
N MET A 97 6.19 4.21 9.63
CA MET A 97 5.97 5.55 10.19
C MET A 97 4.78 5.55 11.14
N ILE A 98 3.66 4.92 10.78
CA ILE A 98 2.45 4.83 11.61
C ILE A 98 2.75 4.16 12.95
N LYS A 99 3.51 3.06 12.94
CA LYS A 99 3.89 2.32 14.17
C LYS A 99 4.73 3.12 15.15
N LYS A 100 5.48 4.12 14.68
CA LYS A 100 6.38 4.94 15.51
C LYS A 100 5.69 6.12 16.18
N GLN A 101 4.45 6.41 15.79
CA GLN A 101 3.71 7.55 16.33
C GLN A 101 3.14 7.25 17.72
N ASN A 102 3.03 8.29 18.53
CA ASN A 102 2.52 8.20 19.91
C ASN A 102 1.21 8.96 20.11
N SER A 103 0.69 9.59 19.06
CA SER A 103 -0.61 10.24 19.07
C SER A 103 -1.37 9.98 17.77
N LEU A 104 -2.71 10.10 17.85
CA LEU A 104 -3.58 9.97 16.70
C LEU A 104 -3.37 11.11 15.69
N ASN A 105 -3.03 12.31 16.16
CA ASN A 105 -2.70 13.45 15.32
C ASN A 105 -1.45 13.17 14.48
N ASP A 106 -0.39 12.64 15.09
CA ASP A 106 0.83 12.32 14.34
C ASP A 106 0.59 11.24 13.29
N VAL A 107 -0.28 10.26 13.58
CA VAL A 107 -0.69 9.24 12.59
C VAL A 107 -1.46 9.89 11.43
N GLN A 108 -2.34 10.86 11.70
CA GLN A 108 -3.05 11.60 10.65
C GLN A 108 -2.08 12.44 9.80
N GLU A 109 -1.11 13.11 10.41
CA GLU A 109 -0.08 13.87 9.69
C GLU A 109 0.76 12.96 8.77
N VAL A 110 1.13 11.77 9.25
CA VAL A 110 1.82 10.77 8.45
C VAL A 110 1.00 10.35 7.23
N LEU A 111 -0.31 10.15 7.38
CA LEU A 111 -1.20 9.82 6.26
C LEU A 111 -1.36 10.99 5.27
N LEU A 112 -1.32 12.24 5.73
CA LEU A 112 -1.43 13.43 4.87
C LEU A 112 -0.20 13.68 3.98
N GLN A 113 0.94 13.04 4.28
CA GLN A 113 2.17 13.15 3.49
C GLN A 113 2.17 12.21 2.27
N VAL A 114 1.10 11.44 2.06
CA VAL A 114 0.94 10.50 0.95
C VAL A 114 0.19 11.15 -0.21
#